data_AF-A0A2T6E4B9-F1
#
_entry.id   AF-A0A2T6E4B9-F1
#
_cell.length_a   1.000
_cell.length_b   1.000
_cell.length_c   1.000
_cell.angle_alpha   90.00
_cell.angle_beta   90.00
_cell.angle_gamma   90.00
#
_symmetry.space_group_name_H-M   'P 1'
#
loop_
_entity.id
_entity.type
_entity.pdbx_description
1 polymer ?
#
loop_
_entity_poly.entity_id
_entity_poly.type
_entity_poly.pdbx_seq_one_letter_code
_entity_poly.pdbx_strand_id
1 'polypeptide(L)'
;MRYLGVVFLAVVLPVHAAWLDEWEAAQNQAVLDWQAAASELAEQVQIACADREFLSAEQRQSVQPAWQHLVSQWGVITTQSPAVIDELGLGYRVAFWPDSRGIVGRQMQTHQQERAEGTYQSLQLAGHGIQAVDWLLAQPEPDCVLLLDWAEVYQGYLDQITEQLPLRLTPADRALTLATNDLYAQASRINQRLREVIPEADGRYRPFMGDVSETGQSLTLVKAALNDLARRIVEVTDGFPDDSQDRTADSLSSDVQQLADQLPEGWPMDDAEAAWDISTRIRAVNVAVETWLSDDVAARYSLLIGFNNQDGD
;
A
#
# COMPACT_ATOMS: atom_id res chain seq x y z
N MET A 1 -32.67 23.75 49.12
CA MET A 1 -32.86 23.31 47.73
C MET A 1 -32.64 24.49 46.79
N ARG A 2 -31.49 24.56 46.13
CA ARG A 2 -31.24 25.48 45.01
C ARG A 2 -30.43 24.68 43.98
N TYR A 3 -31.10 24.24 42.93
CA TYR A 3 -30.47 23.71 41.73
C TYR A 3 -29.99 24.91 40.91
N LEU A 4 -28.68 25.14 40.88
CA LEU A 4 -28.06 26.08 39.96
C LEU A 4 -27.68 25.31 38.70
N GLY A 5 -28.25 25.75 37.58
CA GLY A 5 -28.19 25.08 36.29
C GLY A 5 -26.77 24.92 35.78
N VAL A 6 -26.46 23.70 35.34
CA VAL A 6 -25.33 23.41 34.48
C VAL A 6 -25.72 23.87 33.08
N VAL A 7 -25.23 25.05 32.68
CA VAL A 7 -25.25 25.47 31.27
C VAL A 7 -24.12 24.70 30.60
N PHE A 8 -24.46 23.65 29.87
CA PHE A 8 -23.50 22.94 29.02
C PHE A 8 -23.09 23.86 27.87
N LEU A 9 -21.79 24.18 27.83
CA LEU A 9 -21.12 24.90 26.76
C LEU A 9 -21.09 23.99 25.52
N ALA A 10 -21.94 24.25 24.53
CA ALA A 10 -21.98 23.52 23.26
C ALA A 10 -21.50 24.41 22.10
N VAL A 11 -20.25 24.89 22.16
CA VAL A 11 -19.68 25.80 21.13
C VAL A 11 -18.20 25.49 20.81
N VAL A 12 -17.84 24.21 20.62
CA VAL A 12 -16.48 23.84 20.10
C VAL A 12 -16.56 22.80 18.95
N LEU A 13 -17.75 22.58 18.37
CA LEU A 13 -17.97 21.50 17.41
C LEU A 13 -17.58 21.73 15.92
N PRO A 14 -17.34 22.94 15.37
CA PRO A 14 -17.17 23.06 13.91
C PRO A 14 -15.76 22.74 13.39
N VAL A 15 -14.69 22.89 14.18
CA VAL A 15 -13.30 22.71 13.69
C VAL A 15 -12.95 21.24 13.53
N HIS A 16 -13.50 20.36 14.37
CA HIS A 16 -13.19 18.93 14.37
C HIS A 16 -13.80 18.15 13.19
N ALA A 17 -14.72 18.75 12.42
CA ALA A 17 -15.32 18.10 11.26
C ALA A 17 -14.47 18.22 9.99
N ALA A 18 -13.80 19.37 9.79
CA ALA A 18 -13.09 19.66 8.55
C ALA A 18 -11.85 18.77 8.34
N TRP A 19 -11.03 18.55 9.38
CA TRP A 19 -9.83 17.72 9.26
C TRP A 19 -10.17 16.26 8.95
N LEU A 20 -11.31 15.76 9.48
CA LEU A 20 -11.75 14.38 9.22
C LEU A 20 -12.20 14.22 7.77
N ASP A 21 -12.95 15.20 7.25
CA ASP A 21 -13.34 15.22 5.84
C ASP A 21 -12.09 15.22 4.94
N GLU A 22 -11.04 15.96 5.32
CA GLU A 22 -9.75 15.98 4.62
C GLU A 22 -9.01 14.63 4.72
N TRP A 23 -9.00 13.99 5.88
CA TRP A 23 -8.41 12.67 6.09
C TRP A 23 -9.11 11.58 5.29
N GLU A 24 -10.44 11.59 5.25
CA GLU A 24 -11.25 10.69 4.43
C GLU A 24 -11.04 10.97 2.94
N ALA A 25 -11.01 12.24 2.54
CA ALA A 25 -10.74 12.65 1.17
C ALA A 25 -9.36 12.18 0.71
N ALA A 26 -8.33 12.25 1.56
CA ALA A 26 -6.98 11.77 1.24
C ALA A 26 -6.95 10.25 0.98
N GLN A 27 -7.65 9.45 1.79
CA GLN A 27 -7.76 8.00 1.56
C GLN A 27 -8.53 7.67 0.27
N ASN A 28 -9.64 8.36 0.02
CA ASN A 28 -10.39 8.23 -1.23
C ASN A 28 -9.52 8.61 -2.44
N GLN A 29 -8.74 9.69 -2.32
CA GLN A 29 -7.85 10.15 -3.37
C GLN A 29 -6.75 9.12 -3.66
N ALA A 30 -6.17 8.47 -2.65
CA ALA A 30 -5.19 7.41 -2.86
C ALA A 30 -5.76 6.26 -3.72
N VAL A 31 -7.02 5.85 -3.48
CA VAL A 31 -7.70 4.82 -4.29
C VAL A 31 -7.89 5.29 -5.74
N LEU A 32 -8.27 6.55 -5.94
CA LEU A 32 -8.43 7.14 -7.27
C LEU A 32 -7.08 7.27 -8.01
N ASP A 33 -6.02 7.68 -7.32
CA ASP A 33 -4.67 7.80 -7.88
C ASP A 33 -4.13 6.42 -8.29
N TRP A 34 -4.39 5.39 -7.48
CA TRP A 34 -4.08 4.01 -7.83
C TRP A 34 -4.87 3.51 -9.04
N GLN A 35 -6.17 3.80 -9.13
CA GLN A 35 -6.97 3.47 -10.32
C GLN A 35 -6.44 4.19 -11.57
N ALA A 36 -6.09 5.47 -11.45
CA ALA A 36 -5.51 6.24 -12.54
C ALA A 36 -4.18 5.64 -13.02
N ALA A 37 -3.28 5.27 -12.11
CA ALA A 37 -2.01 4.64 -12.45
C ALA A 37 -2.18 3.26 -13.11
N ALA A 38 -3.17 2.47 -12.67
CA ALA A 38 -3.50 1.21 -13.33
C ALA A 38 -4.06 1.41 -14.75
N SER A 39 -4.85 2.47 -14.93
CA SER A 39 -5.40 2.86 -16.24
C SER A 39 -4.33 3.34 -17.20
N GLU A 40 -3.38 4.13 -16.70
CA GLU A 40 -2.18 4.50 -17.44
C GLU A 40 -1.40 3.26 -17.88
N LEU A 41 -1.15 2.30 -16.97
CA LEU A 41 -0.44 1.07 -17.33
C LEU A 41 -1.19 0.23 -18.37
N ALA A 42 -2.51 0.08 -18.22
CA ALA A 42 -3.35 -0.62 -19.18
C ALA A 42 -3.28 0.01 -20.58
N GLU A 43 -3.33 1.34 -20.66
CA GLU A 43 -3.17 2.08 -21.92
C GLU A 43 -1.78 1.86 -22.54
N GLN A 44 -0.72 1.95 -21.74
CA GLN A 44 0.65 1.71 -22.22
C GLN A 44 0.85 0.27 -22.71
N VAL A 45 0.28 -0.71 -22.02
CA VAL A 45 0.25 -2.11 -22.45
C VAL A 45 -0.48 -2.24 -23.78
N GLN A 46 -1.65 -1.62 -23.94
CA GLN A 46 -2.42 -1.66 -25.19
C GLN A 46 -1.63 -1.09 -26.36
N ILE A 47 -0.96 0.05 -26.17
CA ILE A 47 -0.12 0.69 -27.19
C ILE A 47 1.08 -0.21 -27.54
N ALA A 48 1.77 -0.72 -26.52
CA ALA A 48 2.97 -1.55 -26.70
C ALA A 48 2.65 -2.89 -27.38
N CYS A 49 1.48 -3.46 -27.09
CA CYS A 49 1.02 -4.75 -27.63
C CYS A 49 0.23 -4.67 -28.95
N ALA A 50 0.04 -3.46 -29.51
CA ALA A 50 -0.71 -3.30 -30.76
C ALA A 50 -0.15 -4.20 -31.88
N ASP A 51 -0.98 -5.16 -32.33
CA ASP A 51 -0.69 -6.17 -33.36
C ASP A 51 0.52 -7.08 -33.08
N ARG A 52 0.80 -7.39 -31.81
CA ARG A 52 1.96 -8.21 -31.39
C ARG A 52 1.57 -9.33 -30.43
N GLU A 53 2.30 -10.43 -30.51
CA GLU A 53 2.16 -11.55 -29.57
C GLU A 53 3.05 -11.38 -28.34
N PHE A 54 4.20 -10.72 -28.47
CA PHE A 54 5.15 -10.49 -27.39
C PHE A 54 5.73 -9.07 -27.44
N LEU A 55 6.07 -8.52 -26.27
CA LEU A 55 6.80 -7.26 -26.18
C LEU A 55 8.29 -7.47 -26.48
N SER A 56 8.86 -6.58 -27.29
CA SER A 56 10.31 -6.44 -27.46
C SER A 56 10.94 -5.76 -26.25
N ALA A 57 12.27 -5.80 -26.14
CA ALA A 57 12.99 -5.09 -25.08
C ALA A 57 12.71 -3.57 -25.06
N GLU A 58 12.59 -2.94 -26.23
CA GLU A 58 12.27 -1.51 -26.36
C GLU A 58 10.86 -1.19 -25.87
N GLN A 59 9.88 -2.05 -26.19
CA GLN A 59 8.50 -1.87 -25.78
C GLN A 59 8.28 -2.15 -24.30
N ARG A 60 8.97 -3.16 -23.77
CA ARG A 60 9.02 -3.39 -22.33
C ARG A 60 9.58 -2.17 -21.60
N GLN A 61 10.64 -1.57 -22.13
CA GLN A 61 11.20 -0.33 -21.57
C GLN A 61 10.23 0.85 -21.64
N SER A 62 9.38 0.95 -22.67
CA SER A 62 8.36 2.01 -22.76
C SER A 62 7.21 1.85 -21.77
N VAL A 63 6.91 0.63 -21.34
CA VAL A 63 5.87 0.35 -20.32
C VAL A 63 6.38 0.59 -18.89
N GLN A 64 7.71 0.52 -18.69
CA GLN A 64 8.33 0.59 -17.36
C GLN A 64 7.94 1.82 -16.51
N PRO A 65 7.83 3.06 -17.06
CA PRO A 65 7.43 4.21 -16.25
C PRO A 65 6.01 4.07 -15.67
N ALA A 66 5.04 3.61 -16.47
CA ALA A 66 3.67 3.39 -16.00
C ALA A 66 3.60 2.25 -14.98
N TRP A 67 4.42 1.21 -15.15
CA TRP A 67 4.56 0.14 -14.16
C TRP A 67 5.10 0.67 -12.82
N GLN A 68 6.18 1.47 -12.85
CA GLN A 68 6.75 2.08 -11.65
C GLN A 68 5.76 3.03 -10.96
N HIS A 69 4.96 3.76 -11.74
CA HIS A 69 3.90 4.60 -11.20
C HIS A 69 2.84 3.77 -10.47
N LEU A 70 2.33 2.70 -11.10
CA LEU A 70 1.38 1.78 -10.46
C LEU A 70 1.96 1.16 -9.18
N VAL A 71 3.21 0.70 -9.20
CA VAL A 71 3.88 0.15 -8.02
C VAL A 71 3.95 1.17 -6.88
N SER A 72 4.24 2.42 -7.20
CA SER A 72 4.31 3.49 -6.19
C SER A 72 2.94 3.71 -5.54
N GLN A 73 1.87 3.81 -6.34
CA GLN A 73 0.51 3.94 -5.81
C GLN A 73 0.07 2.70 -5.03
N TRP A 74 0.47 1.51 -5.48
CA TRP A 74 0.22 0.28 -4.75
C TRP A 74 0.90 0.27 -3.38
N GLY A 75 2.11 0.83 -3.25
CA GLY A 75 2.78 1.00 -1.95
C GLY A 75 1.97 1.81 -0.95
N VAL A 76 1.26 2.83 -1.42
CA VAL A 76 0.32 3.61 -0.60
C VAL A 76 -0.87 2.73 -0.21
N ILE A 77 -1.59 2.18 -1.19
CA ILE A 77 -2.82 1.39 -0.95
C ILE A 77 -2.57 0.18 -0.03
N THR A 78 -1.50 -0.56 -0.27
CA THR A 78 -1.21 -1.79 0.45
C THR A 78 -0.83 -1.55 1.91
N THR A 79 -0.45 -0.32 2.26
CA THR A 79 -0.10 0.08 3.62
C THR A 79 -1.19 0.90 4.29
N GLN A 80 -2.12 1.51 3.56
CA GLN A 80 -3.37 2.06 4.12
C GLN A 80 -4.43 0.96 4.36
N SER A 81 -4.42 -0.12 3.56
CA SER A 81 -5.40 -1.22 3.62
C SER A 81 -6.86 -0.74 3.60
N PRO A 82 -7.32 -0.07 2.53
CA PRO A 82 -8.69 0.39 2.43
C PRO A 82 -9.69 -0.75 2.66
N ALA A 83 -10.57 -0.59 3.64
CA ALA A 83 -11.53 -1.62 4.05
C ALA A 83 -12.38 -2.15 2.87
N VAL A 84 -12.66 -1.31 1.87
CA VAL A 84 -13.39 -1.68 0.65
C VAL A 84 -12.79 -2.88 -0.08
N ILE A 85 -11.46 -3.02 -0.10
CA ILE A 85 -10.79 -4.13 -0.81
C ILE A 85 -11.12 -5.46 -0.11
N ASP A 86 -11.14 -5.44 1.23
CA ASP A 86 -11.45 -6.60 2.06
C ASP A 86 -12.94 -6.92 2.04
N GLU A 87 -13.80 -5.90 2.14
CA GLU A 87 -15.26 -6.03 2.10
C GLU A 87 -15.77 -6.63 0.77
N LEU A 88 -15.13 -6.27 -0.34
CA LEU A 88 -15.42 -6.85 -1.66
C LEU A 88 -14.75 -8.22 -1.87
N GLY A 89 -13.89 -8.67 -0.95
CA GLY A 89 -13.13 -9.91 -1.09
C GLY A 89 -12.15 -9.89 -2.26
N LEU A 90 -11.64 -8.71 -2.62
CA LEU A 90 -10.77 -8.50 -3.77
C LEU A 90 -9.28 -8.54 -3.43
N GLY A 91 -8.90 -8.61 -2.15
CA GLY A 91 -7.50 -8.57 -1.70
C GLY A 91 -6.55 -9.44 -2.53
N TYR A 92 -6.78 -10.76 -2.57
CA TYR A 92 -5.94 -11.70 -3.34
C TYR A 92 -6.09 -11.62 -4.86
N ARG A 93 -7.14 -10.94 -5.36
CA ARG A 93 -7.36 -10.72 -6.81
C ARG A 93 -6.57 -9.52 -7.31
N VAL A 94 -6.52 -8.49 -6.48
CA VAL A 94 -5.74 -7.27 -6.71
C VAL A 94 -4.25 -7.55 -6.51
N ALA A 95 -3.91 -8.26 -5.43
CA ALA A 95 -2.53 -8.59 -5.12
C ALA A 95 -2.42 -9.93 -4.38
N PHE A 96 -1.77 -10.89 -5.02
CA PHE A 96 -1.47 -12.20 -4.43
C PHE A 96 -0.12 -12.14 -3.70
N TRP A 97 -0.14 -11.69 -2.44
CA TRP A 97 1.06 -11.62 -1.59
C TRP A 97 0.71 -11.98 -0.13
N PRO A 98 1.61 -12.65 0.62
CA PRO A 98 2.93 -13.14 0.22
C PRO A 98 2.87 -14.42 -0.62
N ASP A 99 3.71 -14.51 -1.66
CA ASP A 99 3.82 -15.72 -2.51
C ASP A 99 5.00 -16.61 -2.12
N SER A 100 5.01 -17.06 -0.86
CA SER A 100 6.06 -17.95 -0.32
C SER A 100 6.27 -19.26 -1.10
N ARG A 101 5.30 -19.64 -1.93
CA ARG A 101 5.32 -20.88 -2.70
C ARG A 101 5.57 -20.64 -4.18
N GLY A 102 5.74 -19.41 -4.67
CA GLY A 102 5.88 -19.13 -6.11
C GLY A 102 4.70 -19.64 -6.93
N ILE A 103 3.47 -19.48 -6.42
CA ILE A 103 2.23 -19.84 -7.09
C ILE A 103 2.03 -18.97 -8.33
N VAL A 104 2.31 -17.67 -8.25
CA VAL A 104 2.13 -16.72 -9.36
C VAL A 104 2.94 -17.18 -10.55
N GLY A 105 4.26 -17.33 -10.39
CA GLY A 105 5.14 -17.73 -11.50
C GLY A 105 4.77 -19.08 -12.11
N ARG A 106 4.35 -20.06 -11.30
CA ARG A 106 3.87 -21.36 -11.83
C ARG A 106 2.59 -21.21 -12.64
N GLN A 107 1.61 -20.44 -12.15
CA GLN A 107 0.37 -20.22 -12.88
C GLN A 107 0.61 -19.48 -14.19
N MET A 108 1.42 -18.42 -14.16
CA MET A 108 1.75 -17.66 -15.36
C MET A 108 2.49 -18.51 -16.41
N GLN A 109 3.42 -19.36 -15.98
CA GLN A 109 4.08 -20.31 -16.87
C GLN A 109 3.11 -21.32 -17.48
N THR A 110 2.18 -21.86 -16.67
CA THR A 110 1.12 -22.75 -17.17
C THR A 110 0.25 -22.04 -18.21
N HIS A 111 -0.16 -20.80 -17.96
CA HIS A 111 -1.00 -20.05 -18.90
C HIS A 111 -0.29 -19.72 -20.21
N GLN A 112 1.01 -19.42 -20.18
CA GLN A 112 1.81 -19.28 -21.40
C GLN A 112 1.86 -20.58 -22.21
N GLN A 113 1.99 -21.73 -21.55
CA GLN A 113 1.96 -23.05 -22.21
C GLN A 113 0.59 -23.34 -22.82
N GLU A 114 -0.49 -23.15 -22.07
CA GLU A 114 -1.87 -23.31 -22.56
C GLU A 114 -2.14 -22.40 -23.77
N ARG A 115 -1.59 -21.18 -23.78
CA ARG A 115 -1.68 -20.29 -24.94
C ARG A 115 -0.96 -20.85 -26.16
N ALA A 116 0.26 -21.31 -26.00
CA ALA A 116 1.02 -21.93 -27.09
C ALA A 116 0.31 -23.18 -27.65
N GLU A 117 -0.44 -23.90 -26.81
CA GLU A 117 -1.22 -25.07 -27.16
C GLU A 117 -2.63 -24.74 -27.70
N GLY A 118 -3.07 -23.48 -27.62
CA GLY A 118 -4.41 -23.04 -28.01
C GLY A 118 -5.53 -23.49 -27.06
N THR A 119 -5.20 -23.85 -25.82
CA THR A 119 -6.13 -24.32 -24.77
C THR A 119 -6.42 -23.27 -23.70
N TYR A 120 -5.83 -22.08 -23.82
CA TYR A 120 -6.03 -20.97 -22.89
C TYR A 120 -7.50 -20.57 -22.75
N GLN A 121 -7.98 -20.45 -21.50
CA GLN A 121 -9.36 -20.03 -21.19
C GLN A 121 -9.39 -18.64 -20.57
N SER A 122 -8.69 -18.44 -19.46
CA SER A 122 -8.44 -17.15 -18.81
C SER A 122 -7.45 -17.35 -17.66
N LEU A 123 -6.86 -16.27 -17.17
CA LEU A 123 -6.06 -16.28 -15.94
C LEU A 123 -6.89 -16.75 -14.72
N GLN A 124 -6.24 -17.41 -13.75
CA GLN A 124 -6.81 -17.75 -12.44
C GLN A 124 -6.47 -16.69 -11.38
N LEU A 125 -6.97 -16.85 -10.15
CA LEU A 125 -6.88 -15.85 -9.06
C LEU A 125 -5.47 -15.24 -8.88
N ALA A 126 -4.42 -16.06 -8.81
CA ALA A 126 -3.06 -15.56 -8.59
C ALA A 126 -2.41 -15.00 -9.88
N GLY A 127 -3.08 -15.14 -11.03
CA GLY A 127 -2.67 -14.61 -12.33
C GLY A 127 -3.25 -13.23 -12.67
N HIS A 128 -4.19 -12.68 -11.89
CA HIS A 128 -4.86 -11.40 -12.22
C HIS A 128 -4.30 -10.17 -11.48
N GLY A 129 -3.47 -10.36 -10.44
CA GLY A 129 -3.01 -9.26 -9.59
C GLY A 129 -1.72 -8.59 -10.05
N ILE A 130 -1.27 -7.60 -9.27
CA ILE A 130 -0.02 -6.86 -9.47
C ILE A 130 1.20 -7.79 -9.63
N GLN A 131 1.26 -8.88 -8.86
CA GLN A 131 2.37 -9.83 -8.91
C GLN A 131 2.41 -10.61 -10.23
N ALA A 132 1.28 -10.80 -10.91
CA ALA A 132 1.25 -11.44 -12.21
C ALA A 132 1.86 -10.55 -13.30
N VAL A 133 1.57 -9.24 -13.25
CA VAL A 133 2.21 -8.25 -14.14
C VAL A 133 3.68 -8.12 -13.85
N ASP A 134 4.06 -8.06 -12.57
CA ASP A 134 5.47 -8.05 -12.16
C ASP A 134 6.22 -9.23 -12.79
N TRP A 135 5.67 -10.44 -12.65
CA TRP A 135 6.25 -11.64 -13.25
C TRP A 135 6.31 -11.57 -14.79
N LEU A 136 5.24 -11.10 -15.44
CA LEU A 136 5.18 -10.97 -16.92
C LEU A 136 6.22 -9.98 -17.43
N LEU A 137 6.31 -8.79 -16.82
CA LEU A 137 7.25 -7.75 -17.22
C LEU A 137 8.70 -8.13 -16.91
N ALA A 138 8.95 -9.03 -15.96
CA ALA A 138 10.28 -9.57 -15.73
C ALA A 138 10.74 -10.53 -16.85
N GLN A 139 9.82 -11.10 -17.65
CA GLN A 139 10.18 -12.02 -18.72
C GLN A 139 10.96 -11.30 -19.85
N PRO A 140 11.85 -12.00 -20.57
CA PRO A 140 12.54 -11.44 -21.74
C PRO A 140 11.59 -11.01 -22.85
N GLU A 141 10.51 -11.77 -23.04
CA GLU A 141 9.47 -11.57 -24.05
C GLU A 141 8.09 -11.67 -23.37
N PRO A 142 7.60 -10.60 -22.71
CA PRO A 142 6.29 -10.58 -22.06
C PRO A 142 5.17 -10.91 -23.06
N ASP A 143 4.27 -11.85 -22.71
CA ASP A 143 3.13 -12.26 -23.56
C ASP A 143 2.05 -11.18 -23.58
N CYS A 144 1.80 -10.62 -24.76
CA CYS A 144 0.87 -9.51 -24.94
C CYS A 144 -0.58 -9.89 -24.69
N VAL A 145 -0.98 -11.13 -24.93
CA VAL A 145 -2.37 -11.54 -24.66
C VAL A 145 -2.61 -11.67 -23.17
N LEU A 146 -1.64 -12.17 -22.41
CA LEU A 146 -1.76 -12.23 -20.95
C LEU A 146 -1.74 -10.83 -20.32
N LEU A 147 -0.91 -9.92 -20.82
CA LEU A 147 -0.90 -8.53 -20.37
C LEU A 147 -2.21 -7.80 -20.68
N LEU A 148 -2.81 -8.04 -21.84
CA LEU A 148 -4.10 -7.45 -22.21
C LEU A 148 -5.26 -8.05 -21.41
N ASP A 149 -5.27 -9.38 -21.16
CA ASP A 149 -6.27 -10.03 -20.30
C ASP A 149 -6.17 -9.52 -18.85
N TRP A 150 -4.94 -9.34 -18.35
CA TRP A 150 -4.72 -8.67 -17.08
C TRP A 150 -5.33 -7.26 -17.07
N ALA A 151 -5.03 -6.44 -18.08
CA ALA A 151 -5.51 -5.06 -18.14
C ALA A 151 -7.04 -4.98 -18.10
N GLU A 152 -7.74 -5.85 -18.84
CA GLU A 152 -9.21 -5.92 -18.83
C GLU A 152 -9.76 -6.35 -17.46
N VAL A 153 -9.26 -7.46 -16.92
CA VAL A 153 -9.78 -8.03 -15.66
C VAL A 153 -9.47 -7.12 -14.47
N TYR A 154 -8.27 -6.59 -14.40
CA TYR A 154 -7.82 -5.74 -13.31
C TYR A 154 -8.62 -4.44 -13.24
N GLN A 155 -8.93 -3.84 -14.40
CA GLN A 155 -9.83 -2.68 -14.45
C GLN A 155 -11.22 -2.99 -13.89
N GLY A 156 -11.77 -4.17 -14.21
CA GLY A 156 -13.04 -4.59 -13.63
C GLY A 156 -13.02 -4.70 -12.09
N TYR A 157 -11.87 -4.98 -11.47
CA TYR A 157 -11.73 -4.93 -10.01
C TYR A 157 -11.68 -3.50 -9.47
N LEU A 158 -10.98 -2.61 -10.16
CA LEU A 158 -10.87 -1.20 -9.76
C LEU A 158 -12.20 -0.46 -9.90
N ASP A 159 -12.97 -0.76 -10.94
CA ASP A 159 -14.33 -0.23 -11.10
C ASP A 159 -15.21 -0.64 -9.91
N GLN A 160 -15.18 -1.91 -9.51
CA GLN A 160 -15.93 -2.38 -8.33
C GLN A 160 -15.49 -1.67 -7.04
N ILE A 161 -14.19 -1.45 -6.86
CA ILE A 161 -13.65 -0.73 -5.69
C ILE A 161 -14.10 0.74 -5.70
N THR A 162 -13.99 1.40 -6.85
CA THR A 162 -14.29 2.83 -6.96
C THR A 162 -15.78 3.15 -6.92
N GLU A 163 -16.64 2.20 -7.32
CA GLU A 163 -18.10 2.30 -7.11
C GLU A 163 -18.51 2.37 -5.63
N GLN A 164 -17.64 1.94 -4.71
CA GLN A 164 -17.91 2.05 -3.25
C GLN A 164 -17.44 3.39 -2.66
N LEU A 165 -16.85 4.29 -3.45
CA LEU A 165 -16.42 5.59 -2.98
C LEU A 165 -17.60 6.59 -2.86
N PRO A 166 -17.54 7.56 -1.92
CA PRO A 166 -16.50 7.73 -0.91
C PRO A 166 -16.58 6.64 0.16
N LEU A 167 -15.41 6.19 0.63
CA LEU A 167 -15.30 5.35 1.82
C LEU A 167 -15.95 6.10 2.99
N ARG A 168 -17.05 5.58 3.51
CA ARG A 168 -17.71 6.16 4.68
C ARG A 168 -17.10 5.55 5.94
N LEU A 169 -16.20 6.27 6.62
CA LEU A 169 -15.82 5.85 7.96
C LEU A 169 -17.03 6.05 8.88
N THR A 170 -17.43 5.01 9.60
CA THR A 170 -18.52 5.07 10.58
C THR A 170 -18.01 5.58 11.93
N PRO A 171 -18.87 6.17 12.77
CA PRO A 171 -19.21 7.60 12.94
C PRO A 171 -18.11 8.50 13.54
N ALA A 172 -18.25 9.82 13.31
CA ALA A 172 -17.35 10.93 13.70
C ALA A 172 -16.90 10.99 15.17
N ASP A 173 -17.62 10.36 16.11
CA ASP A 173 -17.29 10.40 17.55
C ASP A 173 -15.99 9.64 17.92
N ARG A 174 -15.40 8.90 16.97
CA ARG A 174 -14.11 8.16 17.14
C ARG A 174 -13.08 8.48 16.06
N ALA A 175 -13.31 9.53 15.28
CA ALA A 175 -12.49 9.92 14.14
C ALA A 175 -10.98 9.92 14.43
N LEU A 176 -10.57 10.55 15.54
CA LEU A 176 -9.16 10.61 15.92
C LEU A 176 -8.59 9.25 16.29
N THR A 177 -9.35 8.41 17.01
CA THR A 177 -8.93 7.04 17.33
C THR A 177 -8.77 6.20 16.07
N LEU A 178 -9.68 6.35 15.09
CA LEU A 178 -9.59 5.62 13.83
C LEU A 178 -8.38 6.08 13.01
N ALA A 179 -8.19 7.38 12.83
CA ALA A 179 -7.05 7.93 12.08
C ALA A 179 -5.69 7.52 12.69
N THR A 180 -5.56 7.60 14.02
CA THR A 180 -4.34 7.19 14.73
C THR A 180 -4.09 5.68 14.66
N ASN A 181 -5.13 4.84 14.76
CA ASN A 181 -4.98 3.40 14.57
C ASN A 181 -4.64 3.03 13.12
N ASP A 182 -5.19 3.74 12.14
CA ASP A 182 -4.85 3.48 10.74
C ASP A 182 -3.39 3.85 10.45
N LEU A 183 -2.91 4.98 10.97
CA LEU A 183 -1.50 5.38 10.86
C LEU A 183 -0.56 4.38 11.57
N TYR A 184 -0.96 3.90 12.75
CA TYR A 184 -0.24 2.83 13.47
C TYR A 184 -0.19 1.54 12.63
N ALA A 185 -1.33 1.13 12.07
CA ALA A 185 -1.43 -0.06 11.24
C ALA A 185 -0.61 0.07 9.94
N GLN A 186 -0.51 1.28 9.37
CA GLN A 186 0.33 1.56 8.21
C GLN A 186 1.81 1.29 8.50
N ALA A 187 2.36 1.86 9.58
CA ALA A 187 3.74 1.60 10.01
C ALA A 187 3.99 0.09 10.24
N SER A 188 3.05 -0.57 10.91
CA SER A 188 3.11 -2.01 11.18
C SER A 188 3.07 -2.87 9.90
N ARG A 189 2.24 -2.54 8.92
CA ARG A 189 2.14 -3.25 7.62
C ARG A 189 3.41 -3.13 6.78
N ILE A 190 4.12 -2.00 6.87
CA ILE A 190 5.46 -1.85 6.27
C ILE A 190 6.43 -2.82 6.95
N ASN A 191 6.45 -2.86 8.29
CA ASN A 191 7.28 -3.78 9.06
C ASN A 191 6.97 -5.25 8.75
N GLN A 192 5.70 -5.61 8.60
CA GLN A 192 5.27 -6.96 8.23
C GLN A 192 5.86 -7.38 6.87
N ARG A 193 5.83 -6.50 5.86
CA ARG A 193 6.46 -6.76 4.54
C ARG A 193 7.96 -6.99 4.65
N LEU A 194 8.64 -6.20 5.48
CA LEU A 194 10.07 -6.38 5.72
C LEU A 194 10.41 -7.70 6.41
N ARG A 195 9.51 -8.25 7.23
CA ARG A 195 9.70 -9.55 7.88
C ARG A 195 9.61 -10.72 6.90
N GLU A 196 8.90 -10.57 5.79
CA GLU A 196 8.90 -11.60 4.73
C GLU A 196 10.22 -11.61 3.95
N VAL A 197 10.77 -10.42 3.67
CA VAL A 197 12.07 -10.26 2.99
C VAL A 197 13.24 -10.70 3.89
N ILE A 198 13.17 -10.35 5.18
CA ILE A 198 14.22 -10.65 6.15
C ILE A 198 13.57 -11.11 7.47
N PRO A 199 13.23 -12.40 7.61
CA PRO A 199 12.57 -12.90 8.81
C PRO A 199 13.48 -12.80 10.04
N GLU A 200 12.96 -12.32 11.16
CA GLU A 200 13.75 -12.25 12.42
C GLU A 200 14.17 -13.63 12.93
N ALA A 201 13.36 -14.66 12.64
CA ALA A 201 13.56 -16.01 13.15
C ALA A 201 14.85 -16.67 12.68
N ASP A 202 15.28 -16.41 11.43
CA ASP A 202 16.50 -16.99 10.86
C ASP A 202 17.46 -15.95 10.26
N GLY A 203 17.04 -14.70 10.17
CA GLY A 203 17.81 -13.58 9.65
C GLY A 203 18.17 -13.70 8.17
N ARG A 204 17.57 -14.65 7.43
CA ARG A 204 17.96 -14.91 6.04
C ARG A 204 17.31 -13.89 5.11
N TYR A 205 18.14 -13.20 4.34
CA TYR A 205 17.69 -12.31 3.28
C TYR A 205 17.08 -13.10 2.11
N ARG A 206 15.83 -12.76 1.76
CA ARG A 206 14.99 -13.39 0.75
C ARG A 206 14.36 -12.31 -0.13
N PRO A 207 15.10 -11.71 -1.07
CA PRO A 207 14.58 -10.62 -1.90
C PRO A 207 13.31 -10.97 -2.67
N PHE A 208 13.20 -12.23 -3.12
CA PHE A 208 12.04 -12.75 -3.84
C PHE A 208 10.74 -12.80 -3.02
N MET A 209 10.81 -12.58 -1.71
CA MET A 209 9.62 -12.47 -0.84
C MET A 209 9.07 -11.04 -0.79
N GLY A 210 9.82 -10.06 -1.33
CA GLY A 210 9.35 -8.70 -1.46
C GLY A 210 8.13 -8.64 -2.38
N ASP A 211 7.24 -7.70 -2.10
CA ASP A 211 6.20 -7.37 -3.07
C ASP A 211 6.86 -6.81 -4.34
N VAL A 212 6.33 -7.13 -5.52
CA VAL A 212 6.90 -6.78 -6.83
C VAL A 212 8.41 -7.03 -6.98
N SER A 213 8.86 -8.21 -6.54
CA SER A 213 10.28 -8.59 -6.53
C SER A 213 10.86 -8.98 -7.88
N GLU A 214 10.04 -9.44 -8.83
CA GLU A 214 10.52 -9.97 -10.12
C GLU A 214 11.10 -8.85 -10.99
N THR A 215 10.52 -7.65 -10.95
CA THR A 215 11.08 -6.44 -11.60
C THR A 215 12.00 -5.62 -10.69
N GLY A 216 12.28 -6.11 -9.47
CA GLY A 216 13.16 -5.46 -8.50
C GLY A 216 12.59 -4.18 -7.88
N GLN A 217 11.28 -3.95 -7.95
CA GLN A 217 10.62 -2.71 -7.53
C GLN A 217 10.16 -2.70 -6.06
N SER A 218 10.50 -3.73 -5.27
CA SER A 218 10.06 -3.83 -3.88
C SER A 218 10.43 -2.62 -3.00
N LEU A 219 11.61 -2.01 -3.22
CA LEU A 219 11.98 -0.80 -2.47
C LEU A 219 11.32 0.47 -3.01
N THR A 220 10.96 0.54 -4.29
CA THR A 220 10.10 1.60 -4.83
C THR A 220 8.75 1.62 -4.10
N LEU A 221 8.15 0.44 -3.92
CA LEU A 221 6.90 0.28 -3.17
C LEU A 221 7.05 0.75 -1.72
N VAL A 222 8.11 0.30 -1.02
CA VAL A 222 8.37 0.72 0.37
C VAL A 222 8.63 2.22 0.47
N LYS A 223 9.37 2.80 -0.49
CA LYS A 223 9.62 4.24 -0.55
C LYS A 223 8.32 5.03 -0.66
N ALA A 224 7.42 4.62 -1.55
CA ALA A 224 6.13 5.28 -1.69
C ALA A 224 5.29 5.18 -0.39
N ALA A 225 5.30 4.02 0.26
CA ALA A 225 4.64 3.83 1.56
C ALA A 225 5.22 4.73 2.67
N LEU A 226 6.55 4.89 2.72
CA LEU A 226 7.20 5.77 3.70
C LEU A 226 6.91 7.25 3.42
N ASN A 227 6.92 7.68 2.17
CA ASN A 227 6.53 9.06 1.81
C ASN A 227 5.09 9.36 2.23
N ASP A 228 4.16 8.41 2.00
CA ASP A 228 2.78 8.55 2.45
C ASP A 228 2.69 8.60 3.98
N LEU A 229 3.39 7.69 4.68
CA LEU A 229 3.46 7.68 6.15
C LEU A 229 3.98 9.02 6.70
N ALA A 230 5.06 9.57 6.14
CA ALA A 230 5.63 10.85 6.54
C ALA A 230 4.62 11.99 6.43
N ARG A 231 3.89 12.07 5.30
CA ARG A 231 2.83 13.07 5.09
C ARG A 231 1.71 12.92 6.13
N ARG A 232 1.21 11.69 6.33
CA ARG A 232 0.07 11.41 7.22
C ARG A 232 0.39 11.61 8.70
N ILE A 233 1.66 11.45 9.11
CA ILE A 233 2.12 11.78 10.47
C ILE A 233 1.85 13.25 10.83
N VAL A 234 2.00 14.16 9.87
CA VAL A 234 1.71 15.59 10.11
C VAL A 234 0.21 15.83 10.02
N GLU A 235 -0.48 15.27 9.03
CA GLU A 235 -1.93 15.48 8.86
C GLU A 235 -2.76 15.01 10.07
N VAL A 236 -2.33 13.93 10.75
CA VAL A 236 -3.07 13.43 11.93
C VAL A 236 -3.04 14.43 13.10
N THR A 237 -2.07 15.35 13.15
CA THR A 237 -1.97 16.34 14.24
C THR A 237 -3.04 17.41 14.15
N ASP A 238 -3.58 17.69 12.96
CA ASP A 238 -4.71 18.61 12.77
C ASP A 238 -5.99 18.09 13.47
N GLY A 239 -6.06 16.79 13.74
CA GLY A 239 -7.12 16.16 14.52
C GLY A 239 -6.91 16.23 16.04
N PHE A 240 -5.75 16.65 16.53
CA PHE A 240 -5.45 16.71 17.95
C PHE A 240 -6.09 17.93 18.64
N PRO A 241 -6.54 17.81 19.90
CA PRO A 241 -7.07 18.94 20.67
C PRO A 241 -6.08 20.08 20.97
N ASP A 242 -4.77 19.84 20.81
CA ASP A 242 -3.70 20.81 21.05
C ASP A 242 -2.41 20.46 20.28
N ASP A 243 -1.56 21.47 20.11
CA ASP A 243 -0.28 21.41 19.37
C ASP A 243 0.84 20.68 20.15
N SER A 244 0.51 19.89 21.18
CA SER A 244 1.54 19.29 22.06
C SER A 244 2.38 18.21 21.36
N GLN A 245 1.90 17.70 20.22
CA GLN A 245 2.55 16.63 19.46
C GLN A 245 3.23 17.11 18.17
N ASP A 246 2.97 18.33 17.71
CA ASP A 246 3.42 18.84 16.41
C ASP A 246 4.93 18.70 16.21
N ARG A 247 5.72 19.10 17.21
CA ARG A 247 7.19 19.00 17.12
C ARG A 247 7.67 17.55 16.96
N THR A 248 7.02 16.61 17.64
CA THR A 248 7.38 15.19 17.56
C THR A 248 6.96 14.63 16.20
N ALA A 249 5.76 14.97 15.74
CA ALA A 249 5.25 14.58 14.43
C ALA A 249 6.14 15.13 13.29
N ASP A 250 6.52 16.41 13.33
CA ASP A 250 7.44 17.03 12.36
C ASP A 250 8.80 16.31 12.32
N SER A 251 9.36 15.98 13.49
CA SER A 251 10.64 15.28 13.58
C SER A 251 10.53 13.87 12.98
N LEU A 252 9.50 13.11 13.35
CA LEU A 252 9.28 11.76 12.84
C LEU A 252 8.99 11.76 11.33
N SER A 253 8.14 12.67 10.86
CA SER A 253 7.86 12.86 9.44
C SER A 253 9.16 13.16 8.65
N SER A 254 10.00 14.07 9.16
CA SER A 254 11.29 14.38 8.56
C SER A 254 12.23 13.17 8.53
N ASP A 255 12.32 12.40 9.60
CA ASP A 255 13.17 11.20 9.67
C ASP A 255 12.70 10.11 8.69
N VAL A 256 11.39 9.89 8.60
CA VAL A 256 10.78 8.94 7.66
C VAL A 256 11.02 9.38 6.22
N GLN A 257 10.77 10.66 5.90
CA GLN A 257 11.00 11.22 4.56
C GLN A 257 12.46 11.14 4.16
N GLN A 258 13.38 11.53 5.07
CA GLN A 258 14.81 11.44 4.83
C GLN A 258 15.26 10.01 4.55
N LEU A 259 14.72 9.02 5.27
CA LEU A 259 15.02 7.62 5.00
C LEU A 259 14.50 7.21 3.62
N ALA A 260 13.25 7.56 3.27
CA ALA A 260 12.66 7.24 1.97
C ALA A 260 13.49 7.80 0.80
N ASP A 261 14.02 9.00 0.93
CA ASP A 261 14.89 9.64 -0.07
C ASP A 261 16.25 8.96 -0.22
N GLN A 262 16.72 8.26 0.82
CA GLN A 262 17.99 7.55 0.85
C GLN A 262 17.88 6.08 0.41
N LEU A 263 16.68 5.54 0.23
CA LEU A 263 16.51 4.17 -0.23
C LEU A 263 17.04 4.01 -1.67
N PRO A 264 17.78 2.94 -1.96
CA PRO A 264 18.16 2.61 -3.33
C PRO A 264 16.94 2.20 -4.16
N GLU A 265 17.07 2.20 -5.48
CA GLU A 265 15.98 1.83 -6.41
C GLU A 265 15.49 0.38 -6.22
N GLY A 266 16.35 -0.52 -5.75
CA GLY A 266 16.03 -1.91 -5.53
C GLY A 266 16.87 -2.51 -4.41
N TRP A 267 16.47 -3.67 -3.91
CA TRP A 267 17.21 -4.34 -2.87
C TRP A 267 18.62 -4.74 -3.34
N PRO A 268 19.64 -4.72 -2.46
CA PRO A 268 20.99 -5.14 -2.81
C PRO A 268 21.07 -6.68 -2.87
N MET A 269 20.79 -7.24 -4.05
CA MET A 269 20.63 -8.70 -4.27
C MET A 269 21.84 -9.53 -3.84
N ASP A 270 23.05 -9.00 -3.99
CA ASP A 270 24.31 -9.70 -3.70
C ASP A 270 24.94 -9.26 -2.35
N ASP A 271 24.29 -8.38 -1.60
CA ASP A 271 24.82 -7.83 -0.34
C ASP A 271 23.76 -7.90 0.77
N ALA A 272 23.74 -9.05 1.45
CA ALA A 272 22.82 -9.29 2.56
C ALA A 272 23.08 -8.38 3.77
N GLU A 273 24.31 -7.89 3.97
CA GLU A 273 24.63 -6.97 5.07
C GLU A 273 24.01 -5.59 4.79
N ALA A 274 24.15 -5.08 3.56
CA ALA A 274 23.48 -3.86 3.14
C ALA A 274 21.95 -4.00 3.18
N ALA A 275 21.40 -5.14 2.75
CA ALA A 275 19.95 -5.40 2.84
C ALA A 275 19.46 -5.36 4.29
N TRP A 276 20.25 -5.92 5.22
CA TRP A 276 19.94 -5.92 6.65
C TRP A 276 19.98 -4.51 7.24
N ASP A 277 20.99 -3.71 6.89
CA ASP A 277 21.08 -2.31 7.33
C ASP A 277 19.86 -1.50 6.87
N ILE A 278 19.49 -1.61 5.59
CA ILE A 278 18.29 -0.97 5.05
C ILE A 278 17.04 -1.40 5.82
N SER A 279 16.83 -2.70 6.01
CA SER A 279 15.64 -3.21 6.72
C SER A 279 15.61 -2.75 8.18
N THR A 280 16.76 -2.72 8.86
CA THR A 280 16.88 -2.27 10.25
C THR A 280 16.50 -0.80 10.38
N ARG A 281 16.98 0.04 9.46
CA ARG A 281 16.66 1.48 9.45
C ARG A 281 15.18 1.74 9.20
N ILE A 282 14.56 1.02 8.25
CA ILE A 282 13.12 1.15 7.99
C ILE A 282 12.29 0.69 9.21
N ARG A 283 12.66 -0.43 9.83
CA ARG A 283 11.99 -0.89 11.06
C ARG A 283 12.13 0.13 12.18
N ALA A 284 13.31 0.69 12.37
CA ALA A 284 13.57 1.65 13.45
C ALA A 284 12.67 2.89 13.35
N VAL A 285 12.51 3.48 12.16
CA VAL A 285 11.62 4.65 11.99
C VAL A 285 10.15 4.28 12.16
N ASN A 286 9.71 3.14 11.64
CA ASN A 286 8.32 2.69 11.82
C ASN A 286 8.00 2.38 13.28
N VAL A 287 8.92 1.73 14.02
CA VAL A 287 8.77 1.47 15.46
C VAL A 287 8.73 2.78 16.24
N ALA A 288 9.48 3.81 15.84
CA ALA A 288 9.41 5.12 16.48
C ALA A 288 8.01 5.76 16.29
N VAL A 289 7.43 5.64 15.09
CA VAL A 289 6.05 6.09 14.82
C VAL A 289 5.03 5.28 15.63
N GLU A 290 5.16 3.95 15.65
CA GLU A 290 4.29 3.06 16.43
C GLU A 290 4.33 3.42 17.93
N THR A 291 5.53 3.62 18.49
CA THR A 291 5.75 3.97 19.91
C THR A 291 5.16 5.34 20.24
N TRP A 292 5.39 6.35 19.39
CA TRP A 292 4.81 7.68 19.57
C TRP A 292 3.28 7.62 19.61
N LEU A 293 2.66 6.86 18.70
CA LEU A 293 1.22 6.70 18.65
C LEU A 293 0.68 5.92 19.87
N SER A 294 1.30 4.79 20.23
CA SER A 294 0.81 3.90 21.28
C SER A 294 1.07 4.41 22.70
N ASP A 295 2.14 5.16 22.92
CA ASP A 295 2.57 5.56 24.25
C ASP A 295 2.24 7.03 24.52
N ASP A 296 2.71 7.93 23.66
CA ASP A 296 2.57 9.38 23.89
C ASP A 296 1.17 9.87 23.52
N VAL A 297 0.75 9.64 22.27
CA VAL A 297 -0.54 10.12 21.74
C VAL A 297 -1.71 9.43 22.47
N ALA A 298 -1.64 8.10 22.64
CA ALA A 298 -2.67 7.35 23.34
C ALA A 298 -2.85 7.82 24.79
N ALA A 299 -1.77 7.98 25.55
CA ALA A 299 -1.84 8.45 26.94
C ALA A 299 -2.33 9.90 27.03
N ARG A 300 -1.85 10.77 26.12
CA ARG A 300 -2.20 12.19 26.13
C ARG A 300 -3.69 12.42 25.88
N TYR A 301 -4.25 11.74 24.88
CA TYR A 301 -5.62 11.97 24.41
C TYR A 301 -6.60 10.85 24.83
N SER A 302 -6.15 9.91 25.67
CA SER A 302 -6.94 8.76 26.14
C SER A 302 -7.51 7.93 24.98
N LEU A 303 -6.70 7.74 23.93
CA LEU A 303 -7.06 6.92 22.78
C LEU A 303 -6.70 5.47 23.05
N LEU A 304 -7.48 4.55 22.47
CA LEU A 304 -7.15 3.14 22.43
C LEU A 304 -6.42 2.85 21.12
N ILE A 305 -5.12 2.58 21.18
CA ILE A 305 -4.27 2.27 20.01
C ILE A 305 -3.85 0.80 20.05
N GLY A 306 -3.77 0.16 18.88
CA GLY A 306 -3.32 -1.24 18.77
C GLY A 306 -4.39 -2.25 19.15
N PHE A 307 -5.65 -1.83 19.29
CA PHE A 307 -6.76 -2.76 19.35
C PHE A 307 -7.04 -3.23 17.92
N ASN A 308 -6.93 -4.54 17.70
CA ASN A 308 -7.14 -5.14 16.39
C ASN A 308 -8.64 -5.10 16.08
N ASN A 309 -9.15 -3.94 15.67
CA ASN A 309 -10.59 -3.73 15.43
C ASN A 309 -11.13 -4.58 14.25
N GLN A 310 -10.27 -5.32 13.55
CA GLN A 310 -10.63 -6.25 12.47
C GLN A 310 -10.71 -7.72 12.93
N ASP A 311 -10.17 -8.07 14.09
CA ASP A 311 -10.46 -9.35 14.74
C ASP A 311 -11.77 -9.16 15.48
N GLY A 312 -12.89 -9.60 14.90
CA GLY A 312 -14.26 -9.36 15.41
C GLY A 312 -14.61 -10.05 16.74
N ASP A 313 -13.82 -9.84 17.79
CA ASP A 313 -14.07 -10.21 19.18
C ASP A 313 -14.78 -9.11 19.98
#